data_AF-A0A7X7MSA2-F1
#
_entry.id   AF-A0A7X7MSA2-F1
#
_cell.length_a   1.000
_cell.length_b   1.000
_cell.length_c   1.000
_cell.angle_alpha   90.00
_cell.angle_beta   90.00
_cell.angle_gamma   90.00
#
_symmetry.space_group_name_H-M   'P 1'
#
loop_
_entity.id
_entity.type
_entity.pdbx_description
1 polymer ?
#
loop_
_entity_poly.entity_id
_entity_poly.type
_entity_poly.pdbx_seq_one_letter_code
_entity_poly.pdbx_strand_id
1 'polypeptide(L)'
;NGSWADPADQIAAGGALVAGTNALVIAVPSGAALGDTFARFRFSSAAALLPFGLAADGEVEDYRFTVYQPAPIGGIAITNMVHAASNATVVIRWNGQSPTVYETQYVNALSTGMTWTTWGHAVPGPPYEQTNSVSSLTQRFYRVTAPYTAP
;
A
#
# COMPACT_ATOMS: atom_id res chain seq x y z
N ASN A 1 -18.21 0.71 -1.96
CA ASN A 1 -19.23 1.66 -1.44
C ASN A 1 -19.77 1.25 -0.05
N GLY A 2 -19.05 0.40 0.69
CA GLY A 2 -19.53 -0.14 1.97
C GLY A 2 -20.62 -1.23 1.86
N SER A 3 -20.98 -1.64 0.64
CA SER A 3 -21.88 -2.75 0.37
C SER A 3 -21.10 -4.04 0.08
N TRP A 4 -21.80 -5.17 0.11
CA TRP A 4 -21.33 -6.49 -0.36
C TRP A 4 -22.10 -6.96 -1.60
N ALA A 5 -22.91 -6.08 -2.19
CA ALA A 5 -23.89 -6.44 -3.22
C ALA A 5 -23.39 -6.15 -4.64
N ASP A 6 -22.22 -5.53 -4.80
CA ASP A 6 -21.71 -5.23 -6.14
C ASP A 6 -21.12 -6.52 -6.75
N PRO A 7 -21.31 -6.79 -8.05
CA PRO A 7 -20.74 -7.99 -8.68
C PRO A 7 -19.22 -8.14 -8.51
N ALA A 8 -18.50 -7.02 -8.35
CA ALA A 8 -17.06 -7.00 -8.11
C ALA A 8 -16.67 -7.36 -6.66
N ASP A 9 -17.61 -7.37 -5.71
CA ASP A 9 -17.35 -7.78 -4.32
C ASP A 9 -17.25 -9.30 -4.18
N GLN A 10 -17.81 -10.05 -5.14
CA GLN A 10 -17.77 -11.50 -5.13
C GLN A 10 -16.42 -12.02 -5.64
N ILE A 11 -15.51 -12.27 -4.71
CA ILE A 11 -14.16 -12.79 -4.98
C ILE A 11 -14.12 -14.31 -5.26
N ALA A 12 -15.19 -15.04 -4.94
CA ALA A 12 -15.35 -16.46 -5.23
C ALA A 12 -16.84 -16.86 -5.36
N ALA A 13 -17.17 -17.76 -6.28
CA ALA A 13 -18.54 -18.24 -6.50
C ALA A 13 -19.00 -19.34 -5.52
N GLY A 14 -18.23 -19.60 -4.46
CA GLY A 14 -18.41 -20.74 -3.55
C GLY A 14 -17.88 -22.06 -4.14
N GLY A 15 -17.88 -23.11 -3.31
CA GLY A 15 -17.41 -24.44 -3.69
C GLY A 15 -17.65 -25.46 -2.59
N ALA A 16 -17.65 -26.75 -2.94
CA ALA A 16 -17.69 -27.82 -1.96
C ALA A 16 -16.41 -27.82 -1.13
N LEU A 17 -16.55 -27.82 0.20
CA LEU A 17 -15.43 -27.89 1.12
C LEU A 17 -15.14 -29.35 1.49
N VAL A 18 -13.88 -29.63 1.82
CA VAL A 18 -13.47 -30.90 2.43
C VAL A 18 -13.19 -30.72 3.92
N ALA A 19 -13.23 -31.80 4.69
CA ALA A 19 -12.86 -31.76 6.10
C ALA A 19 -11.40 -31.29 6.25
N GLY A 20 -11.18 -30.29 7.11
CA GLY A 20 -9.88 -29.66 7.33
C GLY A 20 -9.71 -28.34 6.58
N THR A 21 -8.46 -27.99 6.28
CA THR A 21 -8.12 -26.69 5.67
C THR A 21 -8.51 -26.66 4.20
N ASN A 22 -9.26 -25.62 3.80
CA ASN A 22 -9.58 -25.32 2.41
C ASN A 22 -8.85 -24.03 2.03
N ALA A 23 -7.92 -24.11 1.07
CA ALA A 23 -7.15 -22.95 0.63
C ALA A 23 -7.90 -22.18 -0.48
N LEU A 24 -8.10 -20.89 -0.27
CA LEU A 24 -8.61 -19.96 -1.27
C LEU A 24 -7.53 -18.94 -1.59
N VAL A 25 -7.08 -18.92 -2.84
CA VAL A 25 -6.08 -17.96 -3.33
C VAL A 25 -6.77 -16.92 -4.19
N ILE A 26 -6.64 -15.66 -3.81
CA ILE A 26 -7.27 -14.52 -4.50
C ILE A 26 -6.16 -13.58 -4.96
N ALA A 27 -6.17 -13.25 -6.25
CA ALA A 27 -5.28 -12.23 -6.79
C ALA A 27 -5.79 -10.85 -6.35
N VAL A 28 -4.92 -10.04 -5.75
CA VAL A 28 -5.23 -8.65 -5.43
C VAL A 28 -5.33 -7.87 -6.74
N PRO A 29 -6.47 -7.22 -7.03
CA PRO A 29 -6.61 -6.39 -8.24
C PRO A 29 -5.60 -5.24 -8.26
N SER A 30 -5.07 -4.89 -9.43
CA SER A 30 -4.06 -3.83 -9.58
C SER A 30 -4.54 -2.42 -9.19
N GLY A 31 -5.86 -2.21 -9.11
CA GLY A 31 -6.48 -0.98 -8.65
C GLY A 31 -7.06 -1.06 -7.24
N ALA A 32 -6.74 -2.11 -6.47
CA ALA A 32 -7.19 -2.22 -5.09
C ALA A 32 -6.68 -1.03 -4.27
N ALA A 33 -7.58 -0.40 -3.51
CA ALA A 33 -7.20 0.67 -2.60
C ALA A 33 -6.29 0.11 -1.49
N LEU A 34 -5.25 0.86 -1.16
CA LEU A 34 -4.35 0.53 -0.05
C LEU A 34 -5.04 0.69 1.29
N GLY A 35 -4.61 -0.09 2.28
CA GLY A 35 -5.13 -0.05 3.65
C GLY A 35 -6.10 -1.19 3.96
N ASP A 36 -6.85 -1.01 5.04
CA ASP A 36 -7.73 -2.07 5.57
C ASP A 36 -8.93 -2.31 4.65
N THR A 37 -9.21 -3.58 4.40
CA THR A 37 -10.38 -4.11 3.70
C THR A 37 -10.89 -5.34 4.45
N PHE A 38 -12.03 -5.87 4.01
CA PHE A 38 -12.69 -6.99 4.67
C PHE A 38 -13.06 -8.07 3.65
N ALA A 39 -13.06 -9.33 4.09
CA ALA A 39 -13.73 -10.42 3.36
C ALA A 39 -14.71 -11.11 4.29
N ARG A 40 -15.83 -11.54 3.72
CA ARG A 40 -16.86 -12.33 4.39
C ARG A 40 -16.93 -13.71 3.75
N PHE A 41 -16.90 -14.74 4.58
CA PHE A 41 -17.14 -16.12 4.15
C PHE A 41 -18.42 -16.65 4.78
N ARG A 42 -19.20 -17.37 3.98
CA ARG A 42 -20.36 -18.12 4.46
C ARG A 42 -20.12 -19.60 4.21
N PHE A 43 -20.27 -20.39 5.25
CA PHE A 43 -20.22 -21.84 5.19
C PHE A 43 -21.60 -22.38 5.57
N SER A 44 -22.20 -23.23 4.75
CA SER A 44 -23.53 -23.81 4.97
C SER A 44 -23.70 -25.06 4.12
N SER A 45 -24.69 -25.89 4.45
CA SER A 45 -25.15 -26.97 3.57
C SER A 45 -25.83 -26.44 2.29
N ALA A 46 -26.35 -25.21 2.31
CA ALA A 46 -26.96 -24.56 1.16
C ALA A 46 -25.93 -23.84 0.28
N ALA A 47 -26.04 -24.00 -1.04
CA ALA A 47 -25.21 -23.32 -2.02
C ALA A 47 -25.81 -21.95 -2.44
N ALA A 48 -24.99 -21.13 -3.10
CA ALA A 48 -25.40 -19.87 -3.74
C ALA A 48 -26.11 -18.85 -2.82
N LEU A 49 -25.73 -18.80 -1.55
CA LEU A 49 -26.24 -17.81 -0.61
C LEU A 49 -25.68 -16.41 -0.92
N LEU A 50 -26.50 -15.39 -0.71
CA LEU A 50 -26.05 -14.00 -0.71
C LEU A 50 -25.14 -13.72 0.51
N PRO A 51 -24.35 -12.63 0.53
CA PRO A 51 -23.52 -12.26 1.70
C PRO A 51 -24.32 -11.92 2.97
N PHE A 52 -25.64 -11.81 2.85
CA PHE A 52 -26.60 -11.52 3.91
C PHE A 52 -27.83 -12.43 3.82
N GLY A 53 -28.68 -12.39 4.85
CA GLY A 53 -29.93 -13.17 4.90
C GLY A 53 -29.78 -14.54 5.56
N LEU A 54 -30.93 -15.16 5.83
CA LEU A 54 -31.03 -16.41 6.58
C LEU A 54 -30.52 -17.61 5.77
N ALA A 55 -29.91 -18.55 6.48
CA ALA A 55 -29.60 -19.90 6.00
C ALA A 55 -30.12 -20.90 7.04
N ALA A 56 -30.38 -22.15 6.62
CA ALA A 56 -30.89 -23.19 7.51
C ALA A 56 -29.86 -23.61 8.56
N ASP A 57 -28.57 -23.53 8.21
CA ASP A 57 -27.44 -23.91 9.03
C ASP A 57 -26.17 -23.16 8.61
N GLY A 58 -25.09 -23.40 9.35
CA GLY A 58 -23.76 -22.90 9.04
C GLY A 58 -23.38 -21.61 9.78
N GLU A 59 -22.31 -20.97 9.32
CA GLU A 59 -21.74 -19.78 9.94
C GLU A 59 -21.34 -18.71 8.93
N VAL A 60 -21.15 -17.49 9.44
CA VAL A 60 -20.64 -16.34 8.70
C VAL A 60 -19.45 -15.79 9.46
N GLU A 61 -18.33 -15.67 8.77
CA GLU A 61 -17.09 -15.16 9.34
C GLU A 61 -16.63 -13.91 8.57
N ASP A 62 -16.22 -12.89 9.32
CA ASP A 62 -15.68 -11.64 8.79
C ASP A 62 -14.19 -11.55 9.14
N TYR A 63 -13.38 -11.28 8.13
CA TYR A 63 -11.93 -11.17 8.26
C TYR A 63 -11.46 -9.81 7.76
N ARG A 64 -10.57 -9.17 8.53
CA ARG A 64 -9.90 -7.94 8.11
C ARG A 64 -8.56 -8.27 7.46
N PHE A 65 -8.29 -7.65 6.33
CA PHE A 65 -7.02 -7.71 5.61
C PHE A 65 -6.49 -6.31 5.36
N THR A 66 -5.19 -6.18 5.20
CA THR A 66 -4.56 -4.92 4.79
C THR A 66 -3.97 -5.10 3.40
N VAL A 67 -4.38 -4.27 2.46
CA VAL A 67 -3.82 -4.20 1.11
C VAL A 67 -2.60 -3.31 1.13
N TYR A 68 -1.47 -3.87 0.74
CA TYR A 68 -0.20 -3.16 0.59
C TYR A 68 0.13 -2.91 -0.88
N GLN A 69 0.97 -1.92 -1.13
CA GLN A 69 1.54 -1.73 -2.44
C GLN A 69 2.66 -2.76 -2.68
N PRO A 70 3.01 -3.08 -3.94
CA PRO A 70 4.17 -3.91 -4.24
C PRO A 70 5.47 -3.34 -3.66
N ALA A 71 6.39 -4.22 -3.26
CA ALA A 71 7.73 -3.80 -2.87
C ALA A 71 8.54 -3.34 -4.10
N PRO A 72 9.37 -2.28 -3.99
CA PRO A 72 10.33 -1.96 -5.03
C PRO A 72 11.27 -3.16 -5.32
N ILE A 73 11.38 -3.54 -6.58
CA ILE A 73 12.30 -4.57 -7.05
C ILE A 73 13.71 -3.95 -7.17
N GLY A 74 14.71 -4.58 -6.55
CA GLY A 74 16.12 -4.16 -6.65
C GLY A 74 16.51 -3.02 -5.71
N GLY A 75 15.65 -2.68 -4.75
CA GLY A 75 15.91 -1.63 -3.76
C GLY A 75 15.73 -0.21 -4.30
N ILE A 76 15.70 0.75 -3.37
CA ILE A 76 15.56 2.18 -3.69
C ILE A 76 16.94 2.81 -3.70
N ALA A 77 17.35 3.33 -4.86
CA ALA A 77 18.60 4.01 -5.10
C ALA A 77 18.34 5.45 -5.54
N ILE A 78 18.90 6.40 -4.79
CA ILE A 78 18.97 7.79 -5.23
C ILE A 78 19.95 7.85 -6.40
N THR A 79 19.47 8.29 -7.56
CA THR A 79 20.24 8.34 -8.81
C THR A 79 20.91 9.69 -9.02
N ASN A 80 20.31 10.76 -8.49
CA ASN A 80 20.87 12.09 -8.58
C ASN A 80 20.35 12.97 -7.44
N MET A 81 21.21 13.87 -6.96
CA MET A 81 20.87 14.92 -6.02
C MET A 81 21.47 16.24 -6.51
N VAL A 82 20.63 17.23 -6.77
CA VAL A 82 21.04 18.53 -7.29
C VAL A 82 20.66 19.61 -6.28
N HIS A 83 21.66 20.36 -5.81
CA HIS A 83 21.45 21.54 -4.98
C HIS A 83 21.58 22.81 -5.82
N ALA A 84 20.56 23.66 -5.80
CA ALA A 84 20.55 24.94 -6.50
C ALA A 84 20.51 26.09 -5.48
N ALA A 85 21.68 26.68 -5.22
CA ALA A 85 21.83 27.76 -4.24
C ALA A 85 21.05 29.03 -4.61
N SER A 86 20.88 29.32 -5.90
CA SER A 86 20.15 30.51 -6.39
C SER A 86 18.68 30.51 -5.97
N ASN A 87 18.08 29.32 -5.89
CA ASN A 87 16.66 29.13 -5.56
C ASN A 87 16.47 28.46 -4.19
N ALA A 88 17.58 28.19 -3.48
CA ALA A 88 17.61 27.46 -2.22
C ALA A 88 16.80 26.15 -2.30
N THR A 89 17.07 25.31 -3.31
CA THR A 89 16.37 24.03 -3.50
C THR A 89 17.33 22.84 -3.54
N VAL A 90 16.81 21.68 -3.13
CA VAL A 90 17.41 20.37 -3.38
C VAL A 90 16.41 19.53 -4.18
N VAL A 91 16.84 18.99 -5.31
CA VAL A 91 16.08 18.01 -6.09
C VAL A 91 16.70 16.64 -5.88
N ILE A 92 15.90 15.67 -5.47
CA ILE A 92 16.30 14.26 -5.34
C ILE A 92 15.59 13.46 -6.41
N ARG A 93 16.33 12.60 -7.11
CA ARG A 93 15.83 11.65 -8.11
C ARG A 93 16.19 10.24 -7.70
N TRP A 94 15.32 9.27 -8.00
CA TRP A 94 15.55 7.86 -7.69
C TRP A 94 15.04 6.94 -8.79
N ASN A 95 15.42 5.67 -8.73
CA ASN A 95 14.84 4.60 -9.54
C ASN A 95 13.46 4.20 -8.96
N GLY A 96 12.38 4.82 -9.43
CA GLY A 96 11.03 4.39 -9.06
C GLY A 96 10.45 3.35 -10.03
N GLN A 97 9.38 2.70 -9.58
CA GLN A 97 8.66 1.65 -10.31
C GLN A 97 7.15 1.79 -10.08
N SER A 98 6.36 1.59 -11.12
CA SER A 98 4.90 1.52 -11.01
C SER A 98 4.49 0.11 -10.54
N PRO A 99 3.44 -0.04 -9.71
CA PRO A 99 2.56 1.00 -9.16
C PRO A 99 2.98 1.47 -7.75
N THR A 100 4.27 1.38 -7.43
CA THR A 100 4.75 1.69 -6.07
C THR A 100 4.75 3.19 -5.83
N VAL A 101 4.14 3.61 -4.72
CA VAL A 101 4.17 4.99 -4.28
C VAL A 101 5.38 5.22 -3.38
N TYR A 102 6.11 6.29 -3.65
CA TYR A 102 7.30 6.68 -2.91
C TYR A 102 7.06 7.97 -2.12
N GLU A 103 7.78 8.12 -1.02
CA GLU A 103 7.88 9.35 -0.26
C GLU A 103 9.35 9.71 -0.05
N THR A 104 9.64 10.99 0.09
CA THR A 104 10.95 11.47 0.49
C THR A 104 10.88 12.05 1.90
N GLN A 105 11.93 11.82 2.67
CA GLN A 105 11.99 12.22 4.06
C GLN A 105 13.35 12.81 4.41
N TYR A 106 13.38 13.57 5.50
CA TYR A 106 14.61 14.19 5.98
C TYR A 106 14.77 14.24 7.49
N VAL A 107 16.01 14.42 7.88
CA VAL A 107 16.42 14.77 9.24
C VAL A 107 17.51 15.85 9.17
N ASN A 108 17.61 16.68 10.20
CA ASN A 108 18.64 17.74 10.26
C ASN A 108 19.98 17.21 10.83
N ALA A 109 19.96 16.05 11.49
CA ALA A 109 21.14 15.38 12.01
C ALA A 109 20.91 13.87 12.02
N LEU A 110 21.96 13.09 11.76
CA LEU A 110 21.92 11.64 11.96
C LEU A 110 22.14 11.32 13.44
N SER A 111 21.20 10.61 14.04
CA SER A 111 21.31 10.09 15.40
C SER A 111 20.50 8.80 15.56
N THR A 112 20.84 8.00 16.57
CA THR A 112 20.06 6.82 16.93
C THR A 112 18.68 7.25 17.42
N GLY A 113 17.62 6.62 16.89
CA GLY A 113 16.23 6.95 17.26
C GLY A 113 15.70 8.25 16.65
N MET A 114 16.36 8.80 15.63
CA MET A 114 15.89 10.00 14.93
C MET A 114 14.52 9.80 14.26
N THR A 115 13.68 10.84 14.32
CA THR A 115 12.40 10.89 13.60
C THR A 115 12.60 11.52 12.24
N TRP A 116 12.32 10.76 11.19
CA TRP A 116 12.31 11.26 9.82
C TRP A 116 11.03 12.04 9.55
N THR A 117 11.17 13.22 8.95
CA THR A 117 10.05 14.06 8.53
C THR A 117 9.78 13.84 7.05
N THR A 118 8.59 13.36 6.67
CA THR A 118 8.15 13.36 5.27
C THR A 118 8.08 14.79 4.75
N TRP A 119 8.61 15.04 3.54
CA TRP A 119 8.38 16.30 2.86
C TRP A 119 7.57 16.10 1.58
N GLY A 120 6.89 17.17 1.18
CA GLY A 120 6.11 17.27 -0.04
C GLY A 120 5.04 16.18 -0.19
N HIS A 121 4.78 15.76 -1.42
CA HIS A 121 3.68 14.85 -1.74
C HIS A 121 4.20 13.44 -2.05
N ALA A 122 3.34 12.45 -1.90
CA ALA A 122 3.61 11.08 -2.34
C ALA A 122 3.75 11.04 -3.87
N VAL A 123 4.72 10.25 -4.37
CA VAL A 123 5.07 10.16 -5.78
C VAL A 123 4.65 8.78 -6.33
N PRO A 124 3.48 8.67 -6.97
CA PRO A 124 2.92 7.39 -7.43
C PRO A 124 3.44 6.92 -8.79
N GLY A 125 4.22 7.76 -9.48
CA GLY A 125 4.66 7.50 -10.84
C GLY A 125 5.74 8.47 -11.30
N PRO A 126 6.23 8.32 -12.55
CA PRO A 126 7.28 9.15 -13.08
C PRO A 126 6.82 10.61 -13.33
N PRO A 127 7.74 11.59 -13.29
CA PRO A 127 9.14 11.43 -12.95
C PRO A 127 9.33 11.15 -11.45
N TYR A 128 10.22 10.21 -11.13
CA TYR A 128 10.54 9.84 -9.75
C TYR A 128 11.53 10.84 -9.16
N GLU A 129 11.02 12.02 -8.88
CA GLU A 129 11.78 13.12 -8.32
C GLU A 129 10.95 13.96 -7.35
N GLN A 130 11.65 14.67 -6.46
CA GLN A 130 11.01 15.61 -5.56
C GLN A 130 11.94 16.77 -5.24
N THR A 131 11.37 17.97 -5.17
CA THR A 131 12.08 19.21 -4.87
C THR A 131 11.73 19.69 -3.47
N ASN A 132 12.75 19.96 -2.66
CA ASN A 132 12.64 20.54 -1.33
C ASN A 132 13.19 21.97 -1.33
N SER A 133 12.40 22.94 -0.88
CA SER A 133 12.84 24.31 -0.64
C SER A 133 13.53 24.40 0.73
N VAL A 134 14.83 24.66 0.72
CA VAL A 134 15.69 24.77 1.90
C VAL A 134 15.98 26.25 2.20
N SER A 135 15.06 26.90 2.93
CA SER A 135 15.15 28.34 3.26
C SER A 135 16.32 28.77 4.17
N SER A 136 17.15 27.83 4.64
CA SER A 136 18.37 28.11 5.40
C SER A 136 19.42 27.03 5.20
N LEU A 137 20.70 27.42 5.32
CA LEU A 137 21.86 26.52 5.33
C LEU A 137 21.87 25.69 6.62
N THR A 138 21.03 24.67 6.66
CA THR A 138 21.08 23.61 7.66
C THR A 138 21.49 22.34 6.95
N GLN A 139 22.47 21.63 7.51
CA GLN A 139 22.78 20.29 7.06
C GLN A 139 21.51 19.45 7.14
N ARG A 140 21.20 18.70 6.08
CA ARG A 140 20.07 17.77 6.05
C ARG A 140 20.53 16.46 5.45
N PHE A 141 19.93 15.39 5.96
CA PHE A 141 20.08 14.04 5.43
C PHE A 141 18.73 13.61 4.89
N TYR A 142 18.78 12.84 3.82
CA TYR A 142 17.61 12.54 3.01
C TYR A 142 17.49 11.04 2.79
N ARG A 143 16.25 10.55 2.68
CA ARG A 143 15.96 9.19 2.22
C ARG A 143 14.71 9.18 1.36
N VAL A 144 14.62 8.14 0.54
CA VAL A 144 13.42 7.78 -0.20
C VAL A 144 12.86 6.50 0.41
N THR A 145 11.55 6.43 0.64
CA THR A 145 10.86 5.29 1.22
C THR A 145 9.68 4.87 0.36
N ALA A 146 9.25 3.62 0.48
CA ALA A 146 8.01 3.08 -0.08
C ALA A 146 7.09 2.70 1.09
N PRO A 147 6.40 3.67 1.72
CA PRO A 147 5.84 3.52 3.06
C PRO A 147 4.64 2.57 3.16
N TYR A 148 3.98 2.25 2.04
CA TYR A 148 2.80 1.38 2.02
C TYR A 148 3.11 -0.05 1.62
N THR A 149 4.40 -0.41 1.54
CA THR A 149 4.84 -1.77 1.26
C THR A 149 4.67 -2.63 2.51
N ALA A 150 4.32 -3.91 2.33
CA ALA A 150 4.18 -4.85 3.43
C ALA A 150 5.47 -4.93 4.29
N PRO A 151 5.33 -5.10 5.62
CA PRO A 151 6.47 -5.21 6.54
C PRO A 151 7.36 -6.44 6.28
#